data_AF-A0A2P8VDM9-F1
#
_entry.id   AF-A0A2P8VDM9-F1
#
_cell.length_a   1.000
_cell.length_b   1.000
_cell.length_c   1.000
_cell.angle_alpha   90.00
_cell.angle_beta   90.00
_cell.angle_gamma   90.00
#
_symmetry.space_group_name_H-M   'P 1'
#
loop_
_entity.id
_entity.type
_entity.pdbx_description
1 polymer ?
#
loop_
_entity_poly.entity_id
_entity_poly.type
_entity_poly.pdbx_seq_one_letter_code
_entity_poly.pdbx_strand_id
1 'polypeptide(L)'
;IDVRVQVIRRRMAYEADPDAFVARYADADAELAHRIAAARATVDDVVLGDNEFRRIAALCAAFDVDGMLADLVVARTAAAHAAWRGVRTVEEQDIRAAAELALPHRRRRDPFDDHGIDRDQLDEALALASVDPE
;
A
#
# COMPACT_ATOMS: atom_id res chain seq x y z
N ILE A 1 25.23 0.83 4.35
CA ILE A 1 25.99 -0.23 5.05
C ILE A 1 25.36 -0.56 6.39
N ASP A 2 24.88 0.44 7.14
CA ASP A 2 24.33 0.25 8.49
C ASP A 2 23.11 -0.68 8.57
N VAL A 3 22.16 -0.57 7.63
CA VAL A 3 20.99 -1.49 7.56
C VAL A 3 21.45 -2.95 7.44
N ARG A 4 22.46 -3.22 6.60
CA ARG A 4 23.00 -4.58 6.41
C ARG A 4 23.63 -5.10 7.70
N VAL A 5 24.41 -4.25 8.39
CA VAL A 5 25.02 -4.60 9.69
C VAL A 5 23.93 -4.88 10.73
N GLN A 6 22.87 -4.09 10.76
CA GLN A 6 21.76 -4.28 11.70
C GLN A 6 21.02 -5.60 11.46
N VAL A 7 20.75 -5.95 10.20
CA VAL A 7 20.11 -7.23 9.84
C VAL A 7 20.99 -8.41 10.29
N ILE A 8 22.30 -8.35 10.01
CA ILE A 8 23.24 -9.40 10.42
C ILE A 8 23.28 -9.52 11.95
N ARG A 9 23.38 -8.40 12.69
CA ARG A 9 23.38 -8.42 14.16
C ARG A 9 22.11 -9.03 14.74
N ARG A 10 20.93 -8.69 14.19
CA ARG A 10 19.65 -9.28 14.63
C ARG A 10 19.62 -10.78 14.37
N ARG A 11 20.11 -11.23 13.20
CA ARG A 11 20.18 -12.64 12.87
C ARG A 11 21.09 -13.42 13.82
N MET A 12 22.28 -12.90 14.10
CA MET A 12 23.22 -13.51 15.05
C MET A 12 22.66 -13.55 16.47
N ALA A 13 21.94 -12.51 16.90
CA ALA A 13 21.28 -12.48 18.21
C ALA A 13 20.21 -13.57 18.33
N TYR A 14 19.40 -13.79 17.29
CA TYR A 14 18.45 -14.89 17.24
C TYR A 14 19.13 -16.26 17.28
N GLU A 15 20.24 -16.44 16.55
CA GLU A 15 20.98 -17.71 16.55
C GLU A 15 21.63 -18.04 17.90
N ALA A 16 22.05 -17.03 18.66
CA ALA A 16 22.67 -17.20 19.97
C ALA A 16 21.64 -17.57 21.07
N ASP A 17 20.46 -16.95 21.05
CA ASP A 17 19.38 -17.22 22.00
C ASP A 17 18.01 -16.90 21.36
N PRO A 18 17.36 -17.91 20.74
CA PRO A 18 16.07 -17.71 20.08
C PRO A 18 14.97 -17.26 21.05
N ASP A 19 14.94 -17.80 22.27
CA ASP A 19 13.87 -17.54 23.23
C ASP A 19 13.95 -16.11 23.77
N ALA A 20 15.15 -15.64 24.12
CA ALA A 20 15.36 -14.26 24.54
C ALA A 20 15.11 -13.27 23.38
N PHE A 21 15.48 -13.64 22.15
CA PHE A 21 15.18 -12.81 20.98
C PHE A 21 13.67 -12.68 20.76
N VAL A 22 12.92 -13.78 20.78
CA VAL A 22 11.45 -13.76 20.63
C VAL A 22 10.80 -12.96 21.76
N ALA A 23 11.21 -13.19 23.01
CA ALA A 23 10.68 -12.47 24.16
C ALA A 23 10.85 -10.94 24.03
N ARG A 24 11.95 -10.49 23.42
CA ARG A 24 12.20 -9.05 23.17
C ARG A 24 11.21 -8.40 22.21
N TYR A 25 10.67 -9.15 21.24
CA TYR A 25 9.72 -8.62 20.24
C TYR A 25 8.26 -8.97 20.56
N ALA A 26 8.00 -9.75 21.61
CA ALA A 26 6.67 -10.26 21.94
C ALA A 26 5.61 -9.16 22.05
N ASP A 27 5.90 -8.05 22.75
CA ASP A 27 4.95 -6.94 22.89
C ASP A 27 4.67 -6.23 21.56
N ALA A 28 5.70 -6.02 20.75
CA ALA A 28 5.56 -5.39 19.43
C ALA A 28 4.78 -6.27 18.45
N ASP A 29 5.01 -7.58 18.47
CA ASP A 29 4.27 -8.56 17.66
C ASP A 29 2.81 -8.66 18.13
N ALA A 30 2.56 -8.62 19.44
CA ALA A 30 1.22 -8.62 20.00
C ALA A 30 0.45 -7.34 19.62
N GLU A 31 1.08 -6.17 19.68
CA GLU A 31 0.49 -4.91 19.22
C GLU A 31 0.19 -4.94 17.71
N LEU A 32 1.14 -5.45 16.91
CA LEU A 32 0.97 -5.63 15.48
C LEU A 32 -0.23 -6.54 15.16
N ALA A 33 -0.34 -7.68 15.85
CA ALA A 33 -1.45 -8.62 15.70
C ALA A 33 -2.80 -7.98 16.05
N HIS A 34 -2.87 -7.19 17.13
CA HIS A 34 -4.09 -6.45 17.50
C HIS A 34 -4.49 -5.45 16.42
N ARG A 35 -3.55 -4.68 15.87
CA ARG A 35 -3.82 -3.75 14.78
C ARG A 35 -4.34 -4.44 13.53
N ILE A 36 -3.74 -5.58 13.15
CA ILE A 36 -4.21 -6.37 12.01
C ILE A 36 -5.63 -6.89 12.26
N ALA A 37 -5.90 -7.40 13.46
CA ALA A 37 -7.23 -7.90 13.83
C ALA A 37 -8.29 -6.79 13.78
N ALA A 38 -7.97 -5.59 14.31
CA ALA A 38 -8.84 -4.42 14.26
C ALA A 38 -9.14 -4.00 12.82
N ALA A 39 -8.12 -3.89 11.97
CA ALA A 39 -8.30 -3.54 10.56
C ALA A 39 -9.16 -4.57 9.80
N ARG A 40 -8.94 -5.87 10.05
CA ARG A 40 -9.75 -6.93 9.44
C ARG A 40 -11.22 -6.89 9.87
N ALA A 41 -11.50 -6.44 11.10
CA ALA A 41 -12.86 -6.32 11.61
C ALA A 41 -13.61 -5.12 11.00
N THR A 42 -12.90 -4.10 10.50
CA THR A 42 -13.49 -2.87 9.99
C THR A 42 -13.38 -2.68 8.48
N VAL A 43 -12.66 -3.55 7.76
CA VAL A 43 -12.38 -3.36 6.32
C VAL A 43 -13.63 -3.37 5.45
N ASP A 44 -14.62 -4.23 5.74
CA ASP A 44 -15.89 -4.29 5.00
C ASP A 44 -16.78 -3.06 5.26
N ASP A 45 -16.42 -2.30 6.29
CA ASP A 45 -17.12 -1.15 6.83
C ASP A 45 -16.52 0.19 6.32
N VAL A 46 -15.41 0.12 5.56
CA VAL A 46 -14.73 1.26 4.96
C VAL A 46 -15.46 1.72 3.70
N VAL A 47 -15.73 3.01 3.63
CA VAL A 47 -16.39 3.66 2.50
C VAL A 47 -15.36 4.19 1.52
N LEU A 48 -15.51 3.80 0.26
CA LEU A 48 -14.83 4.40 -0.89
C LEU A 48 -15.83 5.34 -1.58
N GLY A 49 -15.59 6.64 -1.51
CA GLY A 49 -16.47 7.65 -2.10
C GLY A 49 -16.39 7.70 -3.62
N ASP A 50 -17.39 8.31 -4.26
CA ASP A 50 -17.43 8.45 -5.72
C ASP A 50 -16.22 9.20 -6.27
N ASN A 51 -15.71 10.19 -5.52
CA ASN A 51 -14.51 10.94 -5.91
C ASN A 51 -13.27 10.06 -5.91
N GLU A 52 -13.12 9.20 -4.92
CA GLU A 52 -12.04 8.24 -4.82
C GLU A 52 -12.14 7.16 -5.90
N PHE A 53 -13.35 6.70 -6.25
CA PHE A 53 -13.56 5.83 -7.40
C PHE A 53 -13.11 6.47 -8.72
N ARG A 54 -13.51 7.72 -8.98
CA ARG A 54 -13.05 8.48 -10.16
C ARG A 54 -11.54 8.62 -10.17
N ARG A 55 -10.95 8.91 -9.01
CA ARG A 55 -9.49 9.04 -8.86
C ARG A 55 -8.75 7.76 -9.18
N ILE A 56 -9.24 6.62 -8.69
CA ILE A 56 -8.66 5.31 -9.00
C ILE A 56 -8.74 5.01 -10.49
N ALA A 57 -9.89 5.28 -11.13
CA ALA A 57 -10.06 5.05 -12.57
C ALA A 57 -9.13 5.94 -13.41
N ALA A 58 -9.04 7.23 -13.08
CA ALA A 58 -8.14 8.17 -13.74
C ALA A 58 -6.68 7.73 -13.60
N LEU A 59 -6.29 7.29 -12.40
CA LEU A 59 -4.96 6.77 -12.13
C LEU A 59 -4.66 5.51 -12.94
N CYS A 60 -5.53 4.50 -12.93
CA CYS A 60 -5.30 3.25 -13.67
C CYS A 60 -5.23 3.50 -15.18
N ALA A 61 -6.03 4.44 -15.71
CA ALA A 61 -5.97 4.88 -17.09
C ALA A 61 -4.63 5.58 -17.44
N ALA A 62 -4.15 6.47 -16.57
CA ALA A 62 -2.87 7.18 -16.77
C ALA A 62 -1.66 6.22 -16.77
N PHE A 63 -1.78 5.07 -16.10
CA PHE A 63 -0.74 4.04 -16.05
C PHE A 63 -0.83 2.97 -17.15
N ASP A 64 -1.70 3.17 -18.16
CA ASP A 64 -1.91 2.26 -19.31
C ASP A 64 -2.05 0.79 -18.88
N VAL A 65 -2.88 0.56 -17.86
CA VAL A 65 -3.14 -0.77 -17.34
C VAL A 65 -4.31 -1.41 -18.07
N ASP A 66 -4.11 -2.63 -18.56
CA ASP A 66 -5.15 -3.37 -19.28
C ASP A 66 -6.28 -3.85 -18.35
N GLY A 67 -7.47 -3.29 -18.55
CA GLY A 67 -8.73 -3.76 -17.96
C GLY A 67 -8.94 -3.38 -16.48
N MET A 68 -10.15 -3.66 -15.98
CA MET A 68 -10.64 -3.13 -14.69
C MET A 68 -10.11 -3.86 -13.44
N LEU A 69 -9.27 -4.88 -13.61
CA LEU A 69 -8.72 -5.63 -12.48
C LEU A 69 -7.75 -4.78 -11.66
N ALA A 70 -7.06 -3.83 -12.29
CA ALA A 70 -6.18 -2.91 -11.58
C ALA A 70 -6.98 -1.97 -10.68
N ASP A 71 -8.05 -1.38 -11.21
CA ASP A 71 -8.97 -0.51 -10.47
C ASP A 71 -9.51 -1.22 -9.23
N LEU A 72 -9.99 -2.46 -9.38
CA LEU A 72 -10.52 -3.24 -8.27
C LEU A 72 -9.45 -3.56 -7.21
N VAL A 73 -8.23 -3.90 -7.63
CA VAL A 73 -7.12 -4.18 -6.71
C VAL A 73 -6.71 -2.92 -5.96
N VAL A 74 -6.61 -1.78 -6.65
CA VAL A 74 -6.30 -0.49 -6.03
C VAL A 74 -7.38 -0.11 -5.03
N ALA A 75 -8.67 -0.21 -5.40
CA ALA A 75 -9.79 0.08 -4.50
C ALA A 75 -9.76 -0.77 -3.23
N ARG A 76 -9.58 -2.10 -3.35
CA ARG A 76 -9.51 -3.00 -2.18
C ARG A 76 -8.28 -2.75 -1.32
N THR A 77 -7.15 -2.44 -1.95
CA THR A 77 -5.91 -2.14 -1.23
C THR A 77 -6.01 -0.81 -0.49
N ALA A 78 -6.63 0.20 -1.10
CA ALA A 78 -6.89 1.49 -0.46
C ALA A 78 -7.85 1.33 0.74
N ALA A 79 -8.93 0.56 0.59
CA ALA A 79 -9.83 0.25 1.71
C ALA A 79 -9.12 -0.49 2.85
N ALA A 80 -8.26 -1.47 2.53
CA ALA A 80 -7.45 -2.17 3.52
C ALA A 80 -6.45 -1.22 4.23
N HIS A 81 -5.85 -0.27 3.50
CA HIS A 81 -4.94 0.71 4.07
C HIS A 81 -5.68 1.72 4.98
N ALA A 82 -6.87 2.18 4.58
CA ALA A 82 -7.73 3.01 5.42
C ALA A 82 -8.11 2.30 6.73
N ALA A 83 -8.54 1.03 6.64
CA ALA A 83 -8.84 0.19 7.81
C ALA A 83 -7.59 0.00 8.70
N TRP A 84 -6.43 -0.21 8.09
CA TRP A 84 -5.13 -0.32 8.79
C TRP A 84 -4.73 0.94 9.56
N ARG A 85 -5.09 2.12 9.04
CA ARG A 85 -4.93 3.41 9.72
C ARG A 85 -5.99 3.68 10.79
N GLY A 86 -7.05 2.86 10.86
CA GLY A 86 -8.15 3.03 11.80
C GLY A 86 -9.19 4.06 11.37
N VAL A 87 -9.26 4.40 10.08
CA VAL A 87 -10.29 5.29 9.52
C VAL A 87 -11.32 4.50 8.71
N ARG A 88 -12.53 5.05 8.56
CA ARG A 88 -13.67 4.40 7.86
C ARG A 88 -13.93 4.96 6.47
N THR A 89 -13.09 5.87 5.99
CA THR A 89 -13.24 6.48 4.68
C THR A 89 -11.87 6.49 4.01
N VAL A 90 -11.84 6.09 2.75
CA VAL A 90 -10.63 6.13 1.94
C VAL A 90 -10.27 7.58 1.64
N GLU A 91 -8.99 7.92 1.84
CA GLU A 91 -8.41 9.21 1.49
C GLU A 91 -7.34 9.03 0.40
N GLU A 92 -6.86 10.14 -0.17
CA GLU A 92 -5.83 10.13 -1.22
C GLU A 92 -4.59 9.29 -0.83
N GLN A 93 -4.15 9.40 0.42
CA GLN A 93 -2.97 8.66 0.89
C GLN A 93 -3.13 7.14 0.85
N ASP A 94 -4.37 6.65 0.95
CA ASP A 94 -4.65 5.22 0.84
C ASP A 94 -4.60 4.76 -0.62
N ILE A 95 -5.10 5.60 -1.54
CA ILE A 95 -5.01 5.37 -2.99
C ILE A 95 -3.56 5.42 -3.45
N ARG A 96 -2.76 6.39 -2.97
CA ARG A 96 -1.32 6.49 -3.25
C ARG A 96 -0.59 5.22 -2.82
N ALA A 97 -0.77 4.79 -1.57
CA ALA A 97 -0.15 3.57 -1.05
C ALA A 97 -0.58 2.32 -1.85
N ALA A 98 -1.85 2.23 -2.23
CA ALA A 98 -2.36 1.15 -3.06
C ALA A 98 -1.73 1.13 -4.45
N ALA A 99 -1.60 2.29 -5.09
CA ALA A 99 -1.05 2.44 -6.43
C ALA A 99 0.42 2.04 -6.51
N GLU A 100 1.22 2.47 -5.54
CA GLU A 100 2.65 2.12 -5.43
C GLU A 100 2.89 0.60 -5.37
N LEU A 101 1.94 -0.14 -4.80
CA LEU A 101 2.01 -1.59 -4.69
C LEU A 101 1.39 -2.32 -5.89
N ALA A 102 0.24 -1.83 -6.38
CA ALA A 102 -0.60 -2.55 -7.33
C ALA A 102 -0.24 -2.29 -8.80
N LEU A 103 0.24 -1.10 -9.15
CA LEU A 103 0.40 -0.69 -10.56
C LEU A 103 1.76 -1.04 -11.22
N PRO A 104 2.93 -1.05 -10.54
CA PRO A 104 4.23 -1.23 -11.21
C PRO A 104 4.34 -2.50 -12.07
N HIS A 105 3.66 -3.57 -11.67
CA HIS A 105 3.71 -4.87 -12.32
C HIS A 105 2.54 -5.13 -13.29
N ARG A 106 1.62 -4.17 -13.40
CA ARG A 106 0.44 -4.26 -14.28
C ARG A 106 0.51 -3.29 -15.47
N ARG A 107 1.36 -2.27 -15.37
CA ARG A 107 1.66 -1.37 -16.48
C ARG A 107 2.14 -2.18 -17.69
N ARG A 108 1.54 -1.90 -18.84
CA ARG A 108 2.04 -2.42 -20.11
C ARG A 108 3.43 -1.84 -20.35
N ARG A 109 4.41 -2.71 -20.56
CA ARG A 109 5.81 -2.36 -20.42
C ARG A 109 6.59 -2.71 -21.69
N ASP A 110 7.38 -1.76 -22.17
CA ASP A 110 8.39 -2.02 -23.19
C ASP A 110 9.59 -2.74 -22.54
N PRO A 111 10.28 -3.65 -23.24
CA PRO A 111 11.49 -4.33 -22.75
C PRO A 111 12.54 -3.44 -22.07
N PHE A 112 12.56 -2.13 -22.34
CA PHE A 112 13.57 -1.20 -21.84
C PHE A 112 13.08 -0.22 -20.76
N ASP A 113 11.81 -0.30 -20.34
CA ASP A 113 11.28 0.57 -19.27
C ASP A 113 11.86 0.21 -17.90
N ASP A 114 12.04 1.21 -17.03
CA ASP A 114 12.63 1.04 -15.70
C ASP A 114 11.70 0.34 -14.69
N HIS A 115 12.27 -0.35 -13.70
CA HIS A 115 11.52 -1.18 -12.74
C HIS A 115 10.94 -0.33 -11.60
N GLY A 116 9.68 0.08 -11.73
CA GLY A 116 8.97 0.74 -10.63
C GLY A 116 7.80 1.58 -11.11
N ILE A 117 7.20 2.30 -10.16
CA ILE A 117 6.32 3.42 -10.46
C ILE A 117 7.17 4.70 -10.43
N ASP A 118 7.00 5.56 -11.44
CA ASP A 118 7.54 6.91 -11.38
C ASP A 118 6.70 7.70 -10.38
N ARG A 119 7.35 8.17 -9.31
CA ARG A 119 6.68 8.89 -8.22
C ARG A 119 6.16 10.25 -8.68
N ASP A 120 6.87 10.92 -9.57
CA ASP A 120 6.47 12.21 -10.10
C ASP A 120 5.23 12.03 -11.00
N GLN A 121 5.21 10.97 -11.81
CA GLN A 121 4.03 10.57 -12.60
C GLN A 121 2.82 10.25 -11.71
N LEU A 122 3.04 9.54 -10.59
CA LEU A 122 1.99 9.22 -9.62
C LEU A 122 1.41 10.49 -8.98
N ASP A 123 2.26 11.42 -8.57
CA ASP A 123 1.84 12.69 -7.96
C ASP A 123 1.08 13.56 -8.97
N GLU A 124 1.55 13.64 -10.22
CA GLU A 124 0.85 14.34 -11.30
C GLU A 124 -0.53 13.72 -11.59
N ALA A 125 -0.61 12.39 -11.69
CA ALA A 125 -1.87 11.69 -11.92
C ALA A 125 -2.87 11.88 -10.77
N LEU A 126 -2.40 11.85 -9.52
CA LEU A 126 -3.25 12.12 -8.34
C LEU A 126 -3.72 13.58 -8.31
N ALA A 127 -2.86 14.53 -8.69
CA ALA A 127 -3.22 15.95 -8.79
C ALA A 127 -4.26 16.19 -9.88
N LEU A 128 -4.07 15.63 -11.08
CA LEU A 128 -5.03 15.72 -12.19
C LEU A 128 -6.40 15.13 -11.80
N ALA A 129 -6.40 14.02 -11.06
CA ALA A 129 -7.60 13.37 -10.59
C ALA A 129 -8.27 14.04 -9.37
N SER A 130 -7.69 15.13 -8.85
CA SER A 130 -8.28 15.96 -7.79
C SER A 130 -9.03 17.18 -8.34
N VAL A 131 -8.91 17.45 -9.64
CA VAL A 131 -9.62 18.52 -10.34
C VAL A 131 -10.88 17.91 -10.94
N ASP A 132 -12.06 18.28 -10.43
CA ASP A 132 -13.33 17.84 -11.00
C ASP A 132 -13.40 18.20 -12.49
N PRO A 133 -13.69 17.26 -13.41
CA PRO A 133 -14.14 17.63 -14.74
C PRO A 133 -15.59 18.14 -14.61
N GLU A 134 -15.83 19.38 -15.06
CA GLU A 134 -17.17 20.00 -15.16
C GLU A 134 -18.23 19.09 -15.83
#